data_AF-A0A0F3MAJ9-F1
#
_entry.id   AF-A0A0F3MAJ9-F1
#
_cell.length_a   1.000
_cell.length_b   1.000
_cell.length_c   1.000
_cell.angle_alpha   90.00
_cell.angle_beta   90.00
_cell.angle_gamma   90.00
#
_symmetry.space_group_name_H-M   'P 1'
#
loop_
_entity.id
_entity.type
_entity.pdbx_description
1 polymer ?
#
loop_
_entity_poly.entity_id
_entity_poly.type
_entity_poly.pdbx_seq_one_letter_code
_entity_poly.pdbx_strand_id
1 'polypeptide(L)' 'MAAVFLFLPTYSPDLNPIEHYWFKIKNEIRKVTAQFKDISIAVEHVMKFI' A
#
# COMPACT_ATOMS: atom_id res chain seq x y z
N MET A 1 10.64 24.22 -3.25
CA MET A 1 11.18 23.06 -2.50
C MET A 1 11.85 22.11 -3.48
N ALA A 2 13.07 21.66 -3.19
CA ALA A 2 13.72 20.57 -3.93
C ALA A 2 13.36 19.23 -3.28
N ALA A 3 13.24 18.17 -4.07
CA ALA A 3 13.07 16.81 -3.53
C ALA A 3 14.41 16.30 -2.98
N VAL A 4 14.36 15.57 -1.86
CA VAL A 4 15.54 14.97 -1.22
C VAL A 4 15.41 13.45 -1.28
N PHE A 5 16.49 12.76 -1.65
CA PHE A 5 16.55 11.31 -1.63
C PHE A 5 16.81 10.80 -0.22
N LEU A 6 16.01 9.83 0.22
CA LEU A 6 16.26 9.07 1.43
C LEU A 6 17.07 7.82 1.07
N PHE A 7 18.25 7.66 1.67
CA PHE A 7 19.03 6.43 1.53
C PHE A 7 18.41 5.30 2.36
N LEU A 8 18.25 4.13 1.74
CA LEU A 8 17.82 2.89 2.39
C LEU A 8 18.88 1.82 2.16
N PRO A 9 19.37 1.15 3.22
CA PRO A 9 20.29 0.02 3.07
C PRO A 9 19.59 -1.16 2.39
N THR A 10 20.38 -2.02 1.75
CA THR A 10 19.87 -3.23 1.09
C THR A 10 19.15 -4.13 2.08
N TYR A 11 18.07 -4.77 1.62
CA TYR A 11 17.25 -5.71 2.41
C TYR A 11 16.77 -5.15 3.76
N SER A 12 16.51 -3.84 3.85
CA SER A 12 16.01 -3.19 5.07
C SER A 12 14.55 -2.75 4.94
N PRO A 13 13.60 -3.70 4.78
CA PRO A 13 12.18 -3.37 4.64
C PRO A 13 11.64 -2.66 5.89
N ASP A 14 12.20 -2.95 7.07
CA ASP A 14 11.82 -2.31 8.34
C ASP A 14 12.12 -0.80 8.36
N LEU A 15 13.04 -0.33 7.53
CA LEU A 15 13.37 1.09 7.40
C LEU A 15 12.52 1.80 6.35
N ASN A 16 11.72 1.06 5.58
CA ASN A 16 10.85 1.61 4.55
C ASN A 16 9.42 1.73 5.07
N PRO A 17 8.93 2.94 5.43
CA PRO A 17 7.64 3.10 6.10
C PRO A 17 6.46 2.50 5.34
N ILE A 18 6.53 2.43 4.00
CA ILE A 18 5.45 1.90 3.16
C ILE A 18 5.14 0.43 3.45
N GLU A 19 6.13 -0.36 3.88
CA GLU A 19 5.95 -1.79 4.15
C GLU A 19 4.93 -2.03 5.28
N HIS A 20 4.94 -1.17 6.31
CA HIS A 20 3.99 -1.23 7.42
C HIS A 20 2.56 -0.91 6.97
N TYR A 21 2.38 0.02 6.03
CA TYR A 21 1.06 0.37 5.49
C TYR A 21 0.52 -0.71 4.55
N TRP A 22 1.39 -1.35 3.76
CA TRP A 22 0.98 -2.37 2.80
C TRP A 22 0.34 -3.58 3.46
N PHE A 23 0.70 -3.92 4.70
CA PHE A 23 0.01 -4.97 5.45
C PHE A 23 -1.49 -4.67 5.62
N LYS A 24 -1.83 -3.47 6.12
CA LYS A 24 -3.21 -3.03 6.35
C LYS A 24 -3.97 -2.89 5.03
N ILE A 25 -3.36 -2.22 4.04
CA ILE A 25 -3.98 -2.00 2.72
C ILE A 25 -4.34 -3.33 2.05
N LYS A 26 -3.39 -4.28 1.98
CA LYS A 26 -3.64 -5.60 1.37
C LYS A 26 -4.72 -6.38 2.12
N ASN A 27 -4.79 -6.25 3.44
CA ASN A 27 -5.82 -6.92 4.24
C ASN A 27 -7.21 -6.39 3.91
N GLU A 28 -7.39 -5.08 3.83
CA GLU A 28 -8.68 -4.48 3.47
C GLU A 28 -9.09 -4.79 2.03
N ILE A 29 -8.15 -4.74 1.07
CA ILE A 29 -8.43 -5.13 -0.32
C ILE A 29 -8.95 -6.57 -0.41
N ARG A 30 -8.30 -7.53 0.28
CA ARG A 30 -8.71 -8.95 0.25
C ARG A 30 -10.14 -9.16 0.73
N LYS A 31 -10.61 -8.39 1.71
CA LYS A 31 -11.98 -8.49 2.23
C LYS A 31 -13.02 -8.10 1.19
N VAL A 32 -12.71 -7.15 0.32
CA VAL A 32 -13.66 -6.58 -0.64
C VAL A 32 -13.43 -7.08 -2.07
N THR A 33 -12.30 -7.72 -2.38
CA THR A 33 -11.92 -8.13 -3.75
C THR A 33 -12.99 -8.98 -4.43
N ALA A 34 -13.67 -9.88 -3.69
CA ALA A 34 -14.73 -10.73 -4.26
C ALA A 34 -15.98 -9.95 -4.72
N GLN A 35 -16.13 -8.70 -4.29
CA GLN A 35 -17.25 -7.81 -4.66
C GLN A 35 -16.98 -7.03 -5.95
N PHE A 36 -15.74 -7.05 -6.46
CA PHE A 36 -15.34 -6.30 -7.64
C PHE A 36 -14.88 -7.24 -8.74
N LYS A 37 -15.17 -6.88 -9.99
CA LYS A 37 -14.73 -7.62 -11.18
C LYS A 37 -13.23 -7.46 -11.45
N ASP A 38 -12.66 -6.33 -11.02
CA ASP A 38 -11.27 -5.96 -11.24
C ASP A 38 -10.64 -5.50 -9.93
N ILE A 39 -9.41 -5.96 -9.67
CA ILE A 39 -8.64 -5.59 -8.48
C ILE A 39 -8.33 -4.09 -8.44
N SER A 40 -8.17 -3.45 -9.59
CA SER A 40 -7.94 -2.00 -9.68
C SER A 40 -9.08 -1.20 -9.05
N ILE A 41 -10.33 -1.62 -9.29
CA ILE A 41 -11.52 -1.00 -8.71
C ILE A 41 -11.58 -1.27 -7.20
N ALA A 42 -11.26 -2.50 -6.77
CA ALA A 42 -11.18 -2.84 -5.35
C ALA A 42 -10.13 -2.01 -4.60
N VAL A 43 -8.96 -1.81 -5.22
CA VAL A 43 -7.89 -0.95 -4.70
C VAL A 43 -8.35 0.50 -4.60
N GLU A 44 -8.92 1.07 -5.68
CA GLU A 44 -9.42 2.45 -5.67
C GLU A 44 -10.51 2.66 -4.61
N HIS A 45 -11.42 1.69 -4.46
CA HIS A 45 -12.44 1.72 -3.43
C HIS A 45 -11.83 1.77 -2.03
N VAL A 46 -10.90 0.86 -1.70
CA VAL A 46 -10.26 0.82 -0.38
C VAL A 46 -9.43 2.08 -0.11
N MET A 47 -8.70 2.58 -1.10
CA MET A 47 -7.85 3.77 -0.97
C MET A 47 -8.65 5.05 -0.69
N LYS A 48 -9.96 5.09 -0.94
CA LYS A 48 -10.83 6.23 -0.56
C LYS A 48 -11.10 6.31 0.95
N PHE A 49 -10.84 5.23 1.70
CA PHE A 49 -11.16 5.12 3.13
C PHE A 49 -9.93 5.01 4.04
N ILE A 50 -8.73 5.00 3.47
CA ILE A 50 -7.43 4.98 4.19
C ILE A 50 -6.86 6.39 4.20
#